data_AF-A0A355QEQ3-F1
#
_entry.id   AF-A0A355QEQ3-F1
#
_cell.length_a   1.000
_cell.length_b   1.000
_cell.length_c   1.000
_cell.angle_alpha   90.00
_cell.angle_beta   90.00
_cell.angle_gamma   90.00
#
_symmetry.space_group_name_H-M   'P 1'
#
loop_
_entity.id
_entity.type
_entity.pdbx_description
1 polymer ?
#
loop_
_entity_poly.entity_id
_entity_poly.type
_entity_poly.pdbx_seq_one_letter_code
_entity_poly.pdbx_strand_id
1 'polypeptide(L)'
;LSRYDGFQSGGFPIAGLVDADPSVVGRRIGGVEVSHLDDLDRLVAETGCVVGIVATPAGAAQDVVDRLVAAGVRSILNFAPALVEVEAGVEVRKVDLATELQILRYYEHRRSPAGRRRRAAG
;
A
#
# COMPACT_ATOMS: atom_id res chain seq x y z
N LEU A 1 -5.52 1.82 -3.53
CA LEU A 1 -5.70 0.66 -2.62
C LEU A 1 -7.09 0.62 -1.99
N SER A 2 -7.65 1.73 -1.55
CA SER A 2 -8.99 1.83 -0.91
C SER A 2 -10.21 1.43 -1.78
N ARG A 3 -10.04 1.19 -3.08
CA ARG A 3 -11.08 0.68 -4.02
C ARG A 3 -10.79 -0.75 -4.52
N TYR A 4 -9.85 -1.47 -3.92
CA TYR A 4 -9.51 -2.82 -4.36
C TYR A 4 -10.41 -3.86 -3.67
N ASP A 5 -11.35 -4.43 -4.43
CA ASP A 5 -12.34 -5.40 -3.94
C ASP A 5 -11.73 -6.68 -3.32
N GLY A 6 -10.46 -6.96 -3.61
CA GLY A 6 -9.72 -8.10 -3.04
C GLY A 6 -9.45 -8.02 -1.54
N PHE A 7 -9.43 -6.81 -0.94
CA PHE A 7 -9.27 -6.68 0.53
C PHE A 7 -10.55 -7.10 1.28
N GLN A 8 -11.71 -6.67 0.77
CA GLN A 8 -13.01 -6.99 1.37
C GLN A 8 -13.35 -8.48 1.20
N SER A 9 -13.06 -9.05 0.03
CA SER A 9 -13.29 -10.48 -0.23
C SER A 9 -12.25 -11.41 0.40
N GLY A 10 -11.09 -10.89 0.80
CA GLY A 10 -10.05 -11.62 1.54
C GLY A 10 -10.19 -11.63 3.06
N GLY A 11 -11.24 -11.01 3.62
CA GLY A 11 -11.48 -10.94 5.08
C GLY A 11 -10.78 -9.78 5.80
N PHE A 12 -10.34 -8.74 5.08
CA PHE A 12 -9.68 -7.56 5.64
C PHE A 12 -10.54 -6.31 5.43
N PRO A 13 -11.52 -6.04 6.30
CA PRO A 13 -12.32 -4.82 6.20
C PRO A 13 -11.44 -3.58 6.43
N ILE A 14 -11.61 -2.55 5.62
CA ILE A 14 -10.95 -1.25 5.83
C ILE A 14 -11.59 -0.57 7.05
N ALA A 15 -10.84 -0.53 8.15
CA ALA A 15 -11.26 0.11 9.39
C ALA A 15 -11.30 1.65 9.30
N GLY A 16 -10.44 2.24 8.47
CA GLY A 16 -10.42 3.69 8.27
C GLY A 16 -9.40 4.11 7.22
N LEU A 17 -9.47 5.39 6.84
CA LEU A 17 -8.54 6.04 5.92
C LEU A 17 -8.04 7.33 6.57
N VAL A 18 -6.74 7.60 6.46
CA VAL A 18 -6.12 8.82 6.97
C VAL A 18 -5.30 9.48 5.87
N ASP A 19 -5.33 10.81 5.83
CA ASP A 19 -4.49 11.62 4.95
C ASP A 19 -4.13 12.95 5.65
N ALA A 20 -3.00 13.55 5.30
CA ALA A 20 -2.60 14.86 5.79
C ALA A 20 -3.02 15.98 4.82
N ASP A 21 -3.40 15.66 3.58
CA ASP A 21 -3.85 16.63 2.59
C ASP A 21 -5.29 17.10 2.92
N PRO A 22 -5.50 18.38 3.30
CA PRO A 22 -6.82 18.90 3.62
C PRO A 22 -7.81 18.84 2.45
N SER A 23 -7.33 18.74 1.21
CA SER A 23 -8.18 18.59 0.03
C SER A 23 -8.79 17.19 -0.09
N VAL A 24 -8.26 16.21 0.65
CA VAL A 24 -8.69 14.82 0.65
C VAL A 24 -9.50 14.45 1.89
N VAL A 25 -9.17 15.07 3.03
CA VAL A 25 -9.88 14.88 4.30
C VAL A 25 -11.37 15.22 4.16
N GLY A 26 -12.23 14.40 4.79
CA GLY A 26 -13.69 14.48 4.71
C GLY A 26 -14.29 13.86 3.45
N ARG A 27 -13.49 13.48 2.45
CA ARG A 27 -14.01 12.74 1.28
C ARG A 27 -14.32 11.30 1.66
N ARG A 28 -15.33 10.71 1.01
CA ARG A 28 -15.65 9.28 1.15
C ARG A 28 -15.08 8.48 -0.01
N ILE A 29 -14.27 7.48 0.30
CA ILE A 29 -13.68 6.57 -0.68
C ILE A 29 -14.10 5.14 -0.33
N GLY A 30 -14.84 4.48 -1.23
CA GLY A 30 -15.33 3.12 -0.96
C GLY A 30 -16.26 3.04 0.26
N GLY A 31 -16.98 4.12 0.57
CA GLY A 31 -17.88 4.21 1.73
C GLY A 31 -17.21 4.64 3.04
N VAL A 32 -15.87 4.64 3.11
CA VAL A 32 -15.08 5.05 4.27
C VAL A 32 -14.69 6.53 4.14
N GLU A 33 -14.88 7.30 5.19
CA GLU A 33 -14.49 8.70 5.25
C GLU A 33 -13.00 8.84 5.55
N VAL A 34 -12.32 9.76 4.87
CA VAL A 34 -10.90 10.05 5.11
C VAL A 34 -10.79 11.02 6.28
N SER A 35 -10.17 10.57 7.37
CA SER A 35 -9.85 11.38 8.55
C SER A 35 -8.50 12.08 8.37
N HIS A 36 -8.25 13.13 9.16
CA HIS A 36 -6.93 13.74 9.17
C HIS A 36 -5.91 12.80 9.84
N LEU A 37 -4.64 12.88 9.45
CA LEU A 37 -3.58 12.04 10.03
C LEU A 37 -3.44 12.20 11.55
N ASP A 38 -3.79 13.37 12.09
CA ASP A 38 -3.74 13.63 13.54
C ASP A 38 -4.85 12.88 14.31
N ASP A 39 -5.87 12.36 13.64
CA ASP A 39 -6.90 11.51 14.25
C ASP A 39 -6.49 10.04 14.32
N LEU A 40 -5.29 9.67 13.84
CA LEU A 40 -4.85 8.28 13.70
C LEU A 40 -4.96 7.49 15.02
N ASP A 41 -4.46 8.05 16.13
CA ASP A 41 -4.47 7.37 17.43
C ASP A 41 -5.89 7.02 17.88
N ARG A 42 -6.80 8.00 17.72
CA ARG A 42 -8.22 7.83 18.03
C ARG A 42 -8.86 6.77 17.15
N LEU A 43 -8.60 6.82 15.84
CA LEU A 43 -9.13 5.87 14.87
C LEU A 43 -8.66 4.44 15.18
N VAL A 44 -7.38 4.25 15.52
CA VAL A 44 -6.82 2.94 15.87
C VAL A 44 -7.46 2.41 17.15
N ALA A 45 -7.63 3.26 18.17
CA ALA A 45 -8.27 2.88 19.43
C ALA A 45 -9.75 2.51 19.26
N GLU A 46 -10.52 3.28 18.49
CA GLU A 46 -11.95 3.05 18.25
C GLU A 46 -12.20 1.79 17.41
N THR A 47 -11.33 1.52 16.44
CA THR A 47 -11.52 0.42 15.47
C THR A 47 -10.83 -0.87 15.88
N GLY A 48 -9.86 -0.83 16.79
CA GLY A 48 -9.02 -1.98 17.13
C GLY A 48 -8.13 -2.41 15.96
N CYS A 49 -7.73 -1.48 15.09
CA CYS A 49 -6.93 -1.78 13.91
C CYS A 49 -5.59 -2.42 14.28
N VAL A 50 -5.28 -3.58 13.67
CA VAL A 50 -4.05 -4.34 13.95
C VAL A 50 -3.03 -4.31 12.81
N VAL A 51 -3.43 -3.87 11.61
CA VAL A 51 -2.56 -3.79 10.43
C VAL A 51 -2.64 -2.39 9.81
N GLY A 52 -1.48 -1.75 9.66
CA GLY A 52 -1.34 -0.46 8.99
C GLY A 52 -0.87 -0.61 7.54
N ILE A 53 -1.36 0.24 6.64
CA ILE A 53 -0.88 0.31 5.26
C ILE A 53 -0.32 1.70 4.99
N VAL A 54 0.95 1.78 4.61
CA VAL A 54 1.62 3.04 4.29
C VAL A 54 1.78 3.14 2.78
N ALA A 55 1.15 4.16 2.19
CA ALA A 55 1.16 4.43 0.76
C ALA A 55 1.45 5.92 0.48
N THR A 56 2.43 6.47 1.20
CA THR A 56 2.82 7.89 1.15
C THR A 56 4.08 8.10 0.28
N PRO A 57 4.40 9.36 -0.07
CA PRO A 57 5.72 9.69 -0.63
C PRO A 57 6.86 9.27 0.31
N ALA A 58 8.04 8.97 -0.25
CA ALA A 58 9.19 8.46 0.50
C ALA A 58 9.55 9.30 1.74
N GLY A 59 9.55 10.63 1.62
CA GLY A 59 9.92 11.55 2.70
C GLY A 59 8.97 11.55 3.90
N ALA A 60 7.74 11.05 3.74
CA ALA A 60 6.76 10.98 4.81
C ALA A 60 6.57 9.55 5.36
N ALA A 61 7.26 8.56 4.80
CA ALA A 61 7.03 7.15 5.14
C ALA A 61 7.43 6.82 6.58
N GLN A 62 8.58 7.32 7.03
CA GLN A 62 9.07 7.07 8.40
C GLN A 62 8.12 7.64 9.44
N ASP A 63 7.78 8.93 9.32
CA ASP A 63 6.87 9.61 10.26
C ASP A 63 5.52 8.89 10.39
N VAL A 64 4.96 8.40 9.27
CA VAL A 64 3.69 7.67 9.29
C VAL A 64 3.82 6.30 9.94
N VAL A 65 4.94 5.60 9.70
CA VAL A 65 5.24 4.33 10.39
C VAL A 65 5.37 4.55 11.89
N ASP A 66 6.11 5.57 12.31
CA ASP A 66 6.30 5.89 13.72
C ASP A 66 4.98 6.21 14.41
N ARG A 67 4.10 6.98 13.76
CA ARG A 67 2.75 7.26 14.27
C ARG A 67 1.89 5.99 14.38
N LEU A 68 1.95 5.10 13.40
CA LEU A 68 1.23 3.81 13.46
C LEU A 68 1.73 2.96 14.64
N VAL A 69 3.05 2.90 14.84
CA VAL A 69 3.67 2.17 15.96
C VAL A 69 3.26 2.79 17.30
N ALA A 70 3.30 4.12 17.42
CA ALA A 70 2.87 4.84 18.61
C ALA A 70 1.38 4.60 18.94
N ALA A 71 0.53 4.48 17.91
CA ALA A 71 -0.88 4.12 18.05
C ALA A 71 -1.11 2.64 18.43
N GLY A 72 -0.05 1.83 18.46
CA GLY A 72 -0.08 0.42 18.86
C GLY A 72 -0.15 -0.59 17.71
N VAL A 73 -0.08 -0.14 16.45
CA VAL A 73 -0.07 -1.00 15.27
C VAL A 73 1.32 -1.58 15.06
N ARG A 74 1.44 -2.91 15.09
CA ARG A 74 2.73 -3.62 15.01
C ARG A 74 2.98 -4.35 13.69
N SER A 75 1.97 -4.47 12.84
CA SER A 75 2.09 -5.10 11.53
C SER A 75 1.81 -4.06 10.45
N ILE A 76 2.81 -3.76 9.63
CA ILE A 76 2.75 -2.66 8.66
C ILE A 76 3.10 -3.17 7.26
N LEU A 77 2.25 -2.86 6.30
CA LEU A 77 2.50 -3.07 4.88
C LEU A 77 2.93 -1.74 4.25
N ASN A 78 4.19 -1.65 3.82
CA ASN A 78 4.78 -0.42 3.30
C ASN A 78 4.89 -0.47 1.77
N PHE A 79 4.11 0.36 1.08
CA PHE A 79 4.19 0.59 -0.37
C PHE A 79 5.02 1.83 -0.72
N ALA A 80 5.44 2.63 0.27
CA ALA A 80 6.25 3.80 0.01
C ALA A 80 7.63 3.36 -0.54
N PRO A 81 8.22 4.12 -1.48
CA PRO A 81 9.54 3.83 -2.02
C PRO A 81 10.66 4.29 -1.06
N ALA A 82 10.53 3.91 0.22
CA ALA A 82 11.46 4.23 1.29
C ALA A 82 11.81 2.97 2.09
N LEU A 83 13.04 2.92 2.59
CA LEU A 83 13.37 2.04 3.70
C LEU A 83 12.95 2.77 4.98
N VAL A 84 12.31 2.05 5.90
CA VAL A 84 11.87 2.59 7.18
C VAL A 84 12.53 1.79 8.30
N GLU A 85 12.88 2.47 9.38
CA GLU A 85 13.43 1.86 10.58
C GLU A 85 12.31 1.65 11.60
N VAL A 86 12.32 0.51 12.28
CA VAL A 86 11.34 0.20 13.33
C VAL A 86 12.02 -0.50 14.50
N GLU A 87 11.43 -0.35 15.68
CA GLU A 87 11.88 -1.04 16.88
C GLU A 87 11.60 -2.56 16.84
N ALA A 88 12.21 -3.28 17.78
CA ALA A 88 12.03 -4.72 17.89
C ALA A 88 10.56 -5.08 18.21
N GLY A 89 10.02 -6.06 17.47
CA GLY A 89 8.64 -6.51 17.66
C GLY A 89 7.62 -5.85 16.73
N VAL A 90 8.05 -4.93 15.86
CA VAL A 90 7.26 -4.41 14.74
C VAL A 90 7.65 -5.14 13.45
N GLU A 91 6.67 -5.70 12.74
CA GLU A 91 6.89 -6.31 11.42
C GLU A 91 6.51 -5.34 10.32
N VAL A 92 7.47 -5.00 9.45
CA VAL A 92 7.24 -4.20 8.25
C VAL A 92 7.50 -5.03 7.01
N ARG A 93 6.47 -5.17 6.17
CA ARG A 93 6.56 -5.82 4.85
C ARG A 93 6.61 -4.74 3.79
N LYS A 94 7.75 -4.57 3.12
CA LYS A 94 7.85 -3.70 1.95
C LYS A 94 7.23 -4.38 0.73
N VAL A 95 6.40 -3.67 -0.01
CA VAL A 95 5.87 -4.10 -1.31
C VAL A 95 6.32 -3.13 -2.37
N ASP A 96 7.14 -3.60 -3.30
CA ASP A 96 7.60 -2.82 -4.44
C ASP A 96 6.91 -3.28 -5.73
N LEU A 97 5.75 -2.70 -6.04
CA LEU A 97 5.05 -3.01 -7.28
C LEU A 97 5.86 -2.66 -8.53
N ALA A 98 6.75 -1.67 -8.46
CA ALA A 98 7.54 -1.28 -9.63
C ALA A 98 8.52 -2.38 -10.00
N THR A 99 9.18 -2.96 -9.01
CA THR A 99 10.04 -4.14 -9.19
C THR A 99 9.25 -5.33 -9.72
N GLU A 100 8.07 -5.62 -9.16
CA GLU A 100 7.21 -6.71 -9.65
C GLU A 100 6.79 -6.51 -11.13
N LEU A 101 6.39 -5.30 -11.51
CA LEU A 101 6.03 -4.98 -12.90
C LEU A 101 7.24 -5.06 -13.84
N GLN A 102 8.43 -4.67 -13.38
CA GLN A 102 9.67 -4.82 -14.16
C GLN A 102 10.03 -6.29 -14.40
N ILE A 103 9.86 -7.14 -13.39
CA ILE A 103 10.05 -8.59 -13.51
C ILE A 103 9.07 -9.16 -14.54
N LEU A 104 7.79 -8.80 -14.46
CA LEU A 104 6.79 -9.24 -15.44
C LEU A 104 7.13 -8.78 -16.86
N ARG A 105 7.53 -7.51 -17.02
CA ARG A 105 7.95 -6.96 -18.32
C ARG A 105 9.16 -7.72 -18.89
N TYR A 106 10.13 -8.08 -18.05
CA TYR A 106 11.30 -8.87 -18.47
C TYR A 106 10.90 -10.26 -19.00
N TYR A 107 9.97 -10.94 -18.33
CA TYR A 107 9.48 -12.24 -18.79
C TYR A 107 8.62 -12.14 -20.07
N GLU A 108 7.85 -11.07 -20.26
CA GLU A 108 7.12 -10.82 -21.52
C GLU A 108 8.08 -10.59 -22.70
N HIS A 109 9.14 -9.80 -22.50
CA HIS A 109 10.19 -9.62 -23.53
C HIS A 109 10.89 -10.95 -23.84
N ARG A 110 11.05 -11.84 -22.86
CA ARG A 110 11.65 -13.18 -23.06
C ARG A 110 10.70 -14.24 -23.60
N ARG A 111 9.38 -14.06 -23.48
CA ARG A 111 8.38 -14.84 -24.23
C ARG A 111 8.34 -14.47 -25.71
N SER A 112 8.95 -13.35 -26.09
CA SER A 112 9.07 -12.90 -27.48
C SER A 112 10.49 -13.10 -28.04
N PRO A 113 10.83 -14.32 -28.47
CA PRO A 113 11.58 -14.43 -29.72
C PRO A 113 11.07 -15.57 -30.64
N ALA A 114 10.92 -15.21 -31.92
CA ALA A 114 10.72 -16.06 -33.11
C ALA A 114 9.33 -16.70 -33.35
N GLY A 115 8.48 -16.02 -34.14
CA GLY A 115 7.21 -16.62 -34.56
C GLY A 115 6.37 -15.87 -35.60
N ARG A 116 6.95 -15.40 -36.71
CA ARG A 116 6.32 -15.37 -38.07
C ARG A 116 7.26 -14.75 -39.11
N ARG A 117 8.28 -15.51 -39.54
CA ARG A 117 8.69 -15.47 -40.94
C ARG A 117 7.95 -16.59 -41.65
N ARG A 118 6.85 -16.27 -42.31
CA ARG A 118 6.35 -17.13 -43.40
C ARG A 118 6.82 -16.48 -44.70
N ARG A 119 7.93 -17.00 -45.23
CA ARG A 119 8.34 -16.74 -46.61
C ARG A 119 7.18 -17.20 -47.50
N ALA A 120 6.57 -16.28 -48.21
CA ALA A 120 5.86 -16.60 -49.43
C ALA A 120 6.92 -16.75 -50.53
N ALA A 121 7.24 -17.99 -50.85
CA ALA A 121 7.87 -18.44 -52.08
C ALA A 121 7.22 -19.81 -52.34
N GLY A 122 6.69 -20.14 -53.49
CA GLY A 122 6.50 -19.50 -54.78
C GLY A 122 5.62 -20.47 -55.57
#